data_AF-A0A1I6BRR4-F1
#
_entry.id   AF-A0A1I6BRR4-F1
#
_cell.length_a   1.000
_cell.length_b   1.000
_cell.length_c   1.000
_cell.angle_alpha   90.00
_cell.angle_beta   90.00
_cell.angle_gamma   90.00
#
_symmetry.space_group_name_H-M   'P 1'
#
loop_
_entity.id
_entity.type
_entity.pdbx_description
1 polymer ?
#
loop_
_entity_poly.entity_id
_entity_poly.type
_entity_poly.pdbx_seq_one_letter_code
_entity_poly.pdbx_strand_id
1 'polypeptide(L)'
;MDTVTLVTFRIKGLLTPIKIASKMAPSQEQIHKKLLDIKQKHQLEGELEFKKLVQEKGKKMYIYKIGDSRCVVMVEKLQKIIEFDSIK
;
A
#
# COMPACT_ATOMS: atom_id res chain seq x y z
N MET A 1 14.61 12.56 13.48
CA MET A 1 13.32 11.88 13.71
C MET A 1 13.16 10.78 12.67
N ASP A 2 13.18 9.53 13.09
CA ASP A 2 12.89 8.41 12.18
C ASP A 2 11.42 8.40 11.80
N THR A 3 11.13 8.44 10.50
CA THR A 3 9.77 8.33 9.97
C THR A 3 9.65 7.01 9.24
N VAL A 4 8.54 6.30 9.47
CA VAL A 4 8.25 5.04 8.79
C VAL A 4 7.06 5.29 7.88
N THR A 5 7.20 4.90 6.62
CA THR A 5 6.07 4.88 5.67
C THR A 5 5.39 3.52 5.75
N LEU A 6 4.11 3.52 6.12
CA LEU A 6 3.24 2.35 6.04
C LEU A 6 2.53 2.35 4.68
N VAL A 7 2.68 1.26 3.94
CA VAL A 7 2.01 1.01 2.67
C VAL A 7 0.99 -0.11 2.87
N THR A 8 -0.29 0.19 2.70
CA THR A 8 -1.39 -0.76 2.88
C THR A 8 -2.08 -1.05 1.55
N PHE A 9 -2.04 -2.31 1.11
CA PHE A 9 -2.73 -2.80 -0.07
C PHE A 9 -4.05 -3.46 0.34
N ARG A 10 -5.17 -2.90 -0.12
CA ARG A 10 -6.51 -3.46 0.02
C ARG A 10 -7.00 -3.88 -1.35
N ILE A 11 -7.25 -5.17 -1.55
CA ILE A 11 -7.75 -5.72 -2.81
C ILE A 11 -9.09 -6.38 -2.52
N LYS A 12 -10.13 -5.98 -3.26
CA LYS A 12 -11.45 -6.62 -3.16
C LYS A 12 -11.29 -8.12 -3.47
N GLY A 13 -11.76 -8.99 -2.57
CA GLY A 13 -11.60 -10.44 -2.66
C GLY A 13 -10.54 -11.03 -1.73
N LEU A 14 -9.61 -10.21 -1.22
CA LEU A 14 -8.70 -10.65 -0.15
C LEU A 14 -9.26 -10.28 1.23
N LEU A 15 -9.29 -11.25 2.15
CA LEU A 15 -9.84 -11.07 3.50
C LEU A 15 -9.00 -10.08 4.34
N THR A 16 -7.68 -10.10 4.18
CA THR A 16 -6.74 -9.30 4.97
C THR A 16 -5.93 -8.32 4.10
N PRO A 17 -5.87 -7.03 4.47
CA PRO A 17 -4.97 -6.07 3.81
C PRO A 17 -3.51 -6.47 3.99
N ILE A 18 -2.71 -6.31 2.93
CA ILE A 18 -1.26 -6.52 2.99
C ILE A 18 -0.62 -5.21 3.41
N LYS A 19 0.19 -5.23 4.47
CA LYS A 19 0.86 -4.03 5.02
C LYS A 19 2.37 -4.18 4.93
N ILE A 20 3.06 -3.12 4.50
CA ILE A 20 4.51 -3.08 4.36
C ILE A 20 5.02 -1.80 5.01
N ALA A 21 5.97 -1.93 5.94
CA ALA A 21 6.69 -0.81 6.50
C ALA A 21 7.96 -0.54 5.68
N SER A 22 8.23 0.72 5.36
CA SER A 22 9.39 1.16 4.60
C SER A 22 9.93 2.47 5.16
N LYS A 23 11.24 2.69 5.11
CA LYS A 23 11.84 3.99 5.47
C LYS A 23 11.51 5.08 4.45
N MET A 24 11.18 4.69 3.22
CA MET A 24 10.89 5.60 2.10
C MET A 24 9.49 5.34 1.53
N ALA A 25 8.86 6.40 1.02
CA ALA A 25 7.62 6.26 0.28
C ALA A 25 7.88 5.56 -1.06
N PRO A 26 7.07 4.55 -1.43
CA PRO A 26 7.27 3.83 -2.68
C PRO A 26 6.92 4.71 -3.88
N SER A 27 7.59 4.47 -5.00
CA SER A 27 7.18 5.01 -6.30
C SER A 27 5.93 4.28 -6.82
N GLN A 28 5.25 4.89 -7.82
CA GLN A 28 4.11 4.26 -8.47
C GLN A 28 4.50 2.93 -9.15
N GLU A 29 5.70 2.86 -9.75
CA GLU A 29 6.24 1.64 -10.36
C GLU A 29 6.46 0.53 -9.35
N GLN A 30 7.00 0.86 -8.17
CA GLN A 30 7.17 -0.09 -7.07
C GLN A 30 5.83 -0.62 -6.57
N ILE A 31 4.81 0.25 -6.46
CA ILE A 31 3.44 -0.16 -6.14
C ILE A 31 2.88 -1.09 -7.21
N HIS A 32 3.04 -0.72 -8.49
CA HIS A 32 2.54 -1.51 -9.62
C HIS A 32 3.18 -2.90 -9.67
N LYS A 33 4.52 -2.98 -9.55
CA LYS A 33 5.25 -4.25 -9.48
C LYS A 33 4.74 -5.10 -8.32
N LYS A 34 4.57 -4.51 -7.13
CA LYS A 34 4.06 -5.24 -5.97
C LYS A 34 2.64 -5.77 -6.16
N LEU A 35 1.78 -5.02 -6.86
CA LEU A 35 0.44 -5.46 -7.20
C LEU A 35 0.45 -6.62 -8.21
N LEU A 36 1.38 -6.65 -9.16
CA LEU A 36 1.57 -7.80 -10.05
C LEU A 36 2.01 -9.04 -9.25
N ASP A 37 2.96 -8.89 -8.31
CA ASP A 37 3.38 -9.99 -7.44
C ASP A 37 2.20 -10.54 -6.61
N ILE A 38 1.37 -9.65 -6.05
CA ILE A 38 0.19 -10.03 -5.27
C ILE A 38 -0.84 -10.72 -6.17
N LYS A 39 -1.09 -10.18 -7.37
CA LYS A 39 -1.97 -10.79 -8.37
C LYS A 39 -1.54 -12.23 -8.68
N GLN A 40 -0.26 -12.46 -8.96
CA GLN A 40 0.26 -13.79 -9.24
C GLN A 40 0.16 -14.72 -8.03
N LYS A 41 0.58 -14.26 -6.84
CA LYS A 41 0.56 -15.06 -5.61
C LYS A 41 -0.84 -15.52 -5.20
N HIS A 42 -1.84 -14.67 -5.44
CA HIS A 42 -3.24 -14.94 -5.08
C HIS A 42 -4.11 -15.36 -6.27
N GLN A 43 -3.49 -15.66 -7.43
CA GLN A 43 -4.19 -16.10 -8.65
C GLN A 43 -5.37 -15.18 -9.04
N LEU A 44 -5.19 -13.86 -8.88
CA LEU A 44 -6.22 -12.88 -9.22
C LEU A 44 -6.29 -12.71 -10.75
N GLU A 45 -7.49 -12.81 -11.31
CA GLU A 45 -7.74 -12.71 -12.74
C GLU A 45 -7.92 -11.26 -13.23
N GLY A 46 -7.66 -11.04 -14.53
CA GLY A 46 -7.88 -9.75 -15.21
C GLY A 46 -6.68 -8.81 -15.21
N GLU A 47 -6.72 -7.77 -16.05
CA GLU A 47 -5.60 -6.83 -16.23
C GLU A 47 -5.44 -5.89 -15.04
N LEU A 48 -4.19 -5.53 -14.72
CA LEU A 48 -3.87 -4.55 -13.69
C LEU A 48 -3.80 -3.15 -14.31
N GLU A 49 -4.74 -2.29 -13.96
CA GLU A 49 -4.84 -0.94 -14.51
C GLU A 49 -4.77 0.12 -13.41
N PHE A 50 -3.93 1.13 -13.60
CA PHE A 50 -3.96 2.33 -12.76
C PHE A 50 -5.16 3.19 -13.13
N LYS A 51 -5.91 3.66 -12.13
CA LYS A 51 -7.08 4.52 -12.36
C LYS A 51 -6.86 5.95 -11.92
N LYS A 52 -6.38 6.17 -10.69
CA LYS A 52 -6.11 7.53 -10.19
C LYS A 52 -5.26 7.54 -8.94
N LEU A 53 -4.62 8.68 -8.70
CA LEU A 53 -3.98 9.05 -7.45
C LEU A 53 -4.87 10.07 -6.73
N VAL A 54 -5.14 9.85 -5.45
CA VAL A 54 -5.77 10.81 -4.55
C VAL A 54 -4.74 11.20 -3.49
N GLN A 55 -4.57 12.49 -3.26
CA GLN A 55 -3.62 13.01 -2.28
C GLN A 55 -4.30 14.04 -1.39
N GLU A 56 -4.19 13.86 -0.07
CA GLU A 56 -4.76 14.77 0.92
C GLU A 56 -3.87 14.81 2.17
N LYS A 57 -3.53 16.00 2.67
CA LYS A 57 -2.81 16.22 3.95
C LYS A 57 -1.60 15.29 4.16
N GLY A 58 -0.77 15.11 3.13
CA GLY A 58 0.44 14.28 3.20
C GLY A 58 0.22 12.77 3.11
N LYS A 59 -1.03 12.32 2.93
CA LYS A 59 -1.39 10.93 2.62
C LYS A 59 -1.58 10.76 1.12
N LYS A 60 -1.17 9.61 0.59
CA LYS A 60 -1.41 9.25 -0.82
C LYS A 60 -2.22 7.97 -0.90
N MET A 61 -3.17 7.94 -1.81
CA MET A 61 -3.98 6.77 -2.12
C MET A 61 -3.95 6.51 -3.62
N TYR A 62 -3.38 5.38 -4.01
CA TYR A 62 -3.36 4.92 -5.40
C TYR A 62 -4.51 3.95 -5.62
N ILE A 63 -5.33 4.21 -6.63
CA ILE A 63 -6.47 3.37 -6.99
C ILE A 63 -6.13 2.62 -8.26
N TYR A 64 -6.19 1.30 -8.16
CA TYR A 64 -6.00 0.37 -9.26
C TYR A 64 -7.25 -0.49 -9.45
N LYS A 65 -7.35 -1.15 -10.60
CA LYS A 65 -8.24 -2.28 -10.84
C LYS A 65 -7.43 -3.51 -11.23
N ILE A 66 -7.87 -4.68 -10.78
CA ILE A 66 -7.40 -5.99 -11.26
C ILE A 66 -8.65 -6.69 -11.80
N GLY A 67 -8.79 -6.71 -13.12
CA GLY A 67 -10.09 -7.04 -13.75
C GLY A 67 -11.20 -6.13 -13.21
N ASP A 68 -12.26 -6.72 -12.69
CA ASP A 68 -13.38 -5.99 -12.07
C ASP A 68 -13.17 -5.64 -10.59
N SER A 69 -12.08 -6.11 -9.99
CA SER A 69 -11.79 -5.91 -8.57
C SER A 69 -11.05 -4.60 -8.33
N ARG A 70 -11.63 -3.75 -7.47
CA ARG A 70 -10.98 -2.52 -7.02
C ARG A 70 -9.82 -2.84 -6.06
N CYS A 71 -8.68 -2.22 -6.32
CA CYS A 71 -7.53 -2.22 -5.44
C CYS A 71 -7.23 -0.79 -4.97
N VAL A 72 -6.97 -0.63 -3.67
CA VAL A 72 -6.61 0.63 -3.04
C VAL A 72 -5.29 0.44 -2.32
N VAL A 73 -4.30 1.27 -2.66
CA VAL A 73 -2.99 1.30 -2.00
C VAL A 73 -2.84 2.61 -1.25
N MET A 74 -2.79 2.54 0.08
CA MET A 74 -2.63 3.70 0.95
C MET A 74 -1.17 3.82 1.36
N VAL A 75 -0.62 5.03 1.29
CA VAL A 75 0.75 5.36 1.69
C VAL A 75 0.67 6.45 2.75
N GLU A 76 1.07 6.11 3.97
CA GLU A 76 0.96 6.98 5.15
C GLU A 76 2.32 7.10 5.83
N LYS A 77 2.77 8.32 6.10
CA LYS A 77 3.94 8.56 6.95
C LYS A 77 3.51 8.51 8.41
N LEU A 78 4.10 7.59 9.17
CA LEU A 78 3.99 7.50 10.61
C LEU A 78 5.21 8.18 11.23
N GLN A 79 4.96 9.15 12.11
CA GLN A 79 6.00 9.62 13.02
C GLN A 79 6.23 8.52 14.06
N LYS A 80 7.47 8.10 14.25
CA LYS A 80 7.83 7.16 15.32
C LYS A 80 7.58 7.88 16.65
N ILE A 81 6.48 7.59 17.32
CA ILE A 81 6.26 7.99 18.70
C ILE A 81 6.04 6.72 19.51
N ILE A 82 6.80 6.64 20.61
CA ILE A 82 7.00 5.56 21.58
C ILE A 82 8.01 4.49 21.17
N GLU A 83 9.24 4.69 21.63
CA GLU A 83 10.22 3.63 21.80
C GLU A 83 9.80 2.81 23.02
N PHE A 84 9.56 1.50 22.85
CA PHE A 84 9.17 0.60 23.95
C PHE A 84 10.28 0.44 25.01
N ASP A 85 11.49 0.95 24.75
CA ASP A 85 12.59 1.00 25.72
C ASP A 85 12.37 2.00 26.87
N SER A 86 11.30 2.82 26.82
CA SER A 86 10.88 3.68 27.94
C SER A 86 9.88 3.00 28.89
N ILE A 87 9.50 1.74 28.63
CA ILE A 87 8.71 0.92 29.56
C ILE A 87 9.69 0.11 30.42
N LYS A 88 10.37 0.79 31.34
CA LYS A 88 11.09 0.18 32.46
C LYS A 88 10.92 1.04 33.70
#